data_AF-A0A922CU10-F1
#
_entry.id   AF-A0A922CU10-F1
#
_cell.length_a   1.000
_cell.length_b   1.000
_cell.length_c   1.000
_cell.angle_alpha   90.00
_cell.angle_beta   90.00
_cell.angle_gamma   90.00
#
_symmetry.space_group_name_H-M   'P 1'
#
loop_
_entity.id
_entity.type
_entity.pdbx_description
1 polymer ?
#
loop_
_entity_poly.entity_id
_entity_poly.type
_entity_poly.pdbx_seq_one_letter_code
_entity_poly.pdbx_strand_id
1 'polypeptide(L)'
;MAMSTGWTAAEGLSKMWTSFCIFNVLYCIANAETYNTYYGTPADSKEVAKFQAKNISHICISNFKPCDENEWSRVDGSCNNLENPTHGMYHTPMWRMLPAYYSADYEPRKTKSGKDFPLARYLRLMLMKVGDSISEVFATSLSYFAEFAFGDVGSVHDIRLYLRTITHCCKPEGLTDKRCTPNFIPENDNVHRFSGIKCHNLTRPLSFQSTGCAPTNTVPERINFVTTFFDISNVYYHAAGSIEQNRAYEGGRLKVEVVNGGSFPSDANETTTCFLKDAVATDCARNVPNGLLGTNLFSTYFWRLHNYIADALVLLNPCWDDETVFNNAKDINIAWYKQVLMYEFYPLMLGRENMINNNIIGCDGDFRDPYDKNVDSNLAMEFAYALRWFHSTQDARQE
;
A
#
# COMPACT_ATOMS: atom_id res chain seq x y z
N MET A 1 -16.12 -56.32 40.97
CA MET A 1 -14.87 -56.37 40.18
C MET A 1 -15.26 -56.35 38.71
N ALA A 2 -15.08 -55.21 38.05
CA ALA A 2 -14.92 -55.03 36.60
C ALA A 2 -15.12 -53.54 36.29
N MET A 3 -14.02 -52.78 36.24
CA MET A 3 -13.98 -51.45 35.64
C MET A 3 -13.94 -51.64 34.12
N SER A 4 -14.98 -51.21 33.40
CA SER A 4 -14.94 -51.11 31.94
C SER A 4 -14.46 -49.72 31.55
N THR A 5 -13.23 -49.63 31.05
CA THR A 5 -12.68 -48.45 30.38
C THR A 5 -13.31 -48.32 29.00
N GLY A 6 -14.30 -47.44 28.85
CA GLY A 6 -14.87 -47.08 27.55
C GLY A 6 -14.04 -45.99 26.88
N TRP A 7 -13.02 -46.39 26.11
CA TRP A 7 -12.44 -45.53 25.09
C TRP A 7 -13.37 -45.53 23.88
N THR A 8 -13.96 -44.38 23.54
CA THR A 8 -14.77 -44.24 22.32
C THR A 8 -13.91 -43.70 21.18
N ALA A 9 -14.03 -44.28 19.99
CA ALA A 9 -13.26 -43.90 18.80
C ALA A 9 -13.41 -42.40 18.41
N ALA A 10 -14.49 -41.75 18.85
CA ALA A 10 -14.76 -40.34 18.62
C ALA A 10 -13.82 -39.40 19.42
N GLU A 11 -13.40 -39.78 20.63
CA GLU A 11 -12.44 -39.00 21.43
C GLU A 11 -11.01 -39.10 20.88
N GLY A 12 -10.67 -40.24 20.25
CA GLY A 12 -9.39 -40.44 19.56
C GLY A 12 -9.25 -39.59 18.30
N LEU A 13 -10.31 -39.49 17.49
CA LEU A 13 -10.36 -38.64 16.28
C LEU A 13 -10.29 -37.15 16.63
N SER A 14 -11.07 -36.69 17.61
CA SER A 14 -11.04 -35.28 18.06
C SER A 14 -9.64 -34.85 18.54
N LYS A 15 -8.95 -35.71 19.32
CA LYS A 15 -7.57 -35.47 19.78
C LYS A 15 -6.51 -35.57 18.66
N MET A 16 -6.74 -36.39 17.64
CA MET A 16 -5.88 -36.46 16.45
C MET A 16 -5.98 -35.20 15.61
N TRP A 17 -7.19 -34.66 15.39
CA TRP A 17 -7.40 -33.42 14.64
C TRP A 17 -6.89 -32.18 15.39
N THR A 18 -7.09 -32.10 16.71
CA THR A 18 -6.48 -31.02 17.52
C THR A 18 -4.96 -31.13 17.57
N SER A 19 -4.40 -32.34 17.69
CA SER A 19 -2.95 -32.52 17.63
C SER A 19 -2.39 -32.21 16.23
N PHE A 20 -3.10 -32.54 15.15
CA PHE A 20 -2.69 -32.23 13.77
C PHE A 20 -2.77 -30.72 13.48
N CYS A 21 -3.79 -30.02 13.98
CA CYS A 21 -3.87 -28.56 13.89
C CYS A 21 -2.78 -27.88 14.73
N ILE A 22 -2.51 -28.36 15.96
CA ILE A 22 -1.44 -27.82 16.81
C ILE A 22 -0.05 -28.11 16.19
N PHE A 23 0.16 -29.28 15.59
CA PHE A 23 1.42 -29.61 14.90
C PHE A 23 1.61 -28.77 13.64
N ASN A 24 0.57 -28.53 12.83
CA ASN A 24 0.67 -27.68 11.63
C ASN A 24 0.85 -26.21 11.98
N VAL A 25 0.19 -25.71 13.04
CA VAL A 25 0.40 -24.33 13.52
C VAL A 25 1.80 -24.15 14.11
N LEU A 26 2.33 -25.14 14.85
CA LEU A 26 3.71 -25.10 15.36
C LEU A 26 4.77 -25.31 14.25
N TYR A 27 4.48 -26.12 13.23
CA TYR A 27 5.40 -26.35 12.10
C TYR A 27 5.47 -25.14 11.16
N CYS A 28 4.36 -24.39 10.98
CA CYS A 28 4.38 -23.12 10.26
C CYS A 28 5.22 -22.03 10.95
N ILE A 29 5.36 -22.07 12.28
CA ILE A 29 6.22 -21.13 13.03
C ILE A 29 7.68 -21.58 13.03
N ALA A 30 7.96 -22.87 12.78
CA ALA A 30 9.31 -23.45 12.91
C ALA A 30 10.27 -23.12 11.75
N ASN A 31 9.76 -22.66 10.60
CA ASN A 31 10.58 -22.44 9.40
C ASN A 31 10.58 -20.99 8.90
N ALA A 32 9.94 -20.04 9.60
CA ALA A 32 9.90 -18.67 9.11
C ALA A 32 11.20 -17.91 9.43
N GLU A 33 11.70 -17.18 8.44
CA GLU A 33 12.80 -16.25 8.62
C GLU A 33 12.28 -14.91 9.12
N THR A 34 13.06 -14.26 9.98
CA THR A 34 12.66 -13.01 10.63
C THR A 34 13.66 -11.92 10.31
N TYR A 35 13.16 -10.79 9.82
CA TYR A 35 13.98 -9.67 9.36
C TYR A 35 13.58 -8.38 10.08
N ASN A 36 14.57 -7.52 10.34
CA ASN A 36 14.34 -6.15 10.76
C ASN A 36 13.89 -5.34 9.54
N THR A 37 12.72 -4.71 9.63
CA THR A 37 12.12 -4.00 8.49
C THR A 37 12.85 -2.71 8.10
N TYR A 38 13.54 -2.07 9.04
CA TYR A 38 14.32 -0.85 8.79
C TYR A 38 15.67 -1.16 8.14
N TYR A 39 16.38 -2.18 8.64
CA TYR A 39 17.71 -2.53 8.13
C TYR A 39 17.69 -3.53 6.97
N GLY A 40 16.58 -4.25 6.78
CA GLY A 40 16.48 -5.33 5.78
C GLY A 40 17.35 -6.56 6.10
N THR A 41 17.87 -6.66 7.34
CA THR A 41 18.76 -7.74 7.76
C THR A 41 18.04 -8.74 8.66
N PRO A 42 18.51 -10.00 8.76
CA PRO A 42 17.97 -10.97 9.71
C PRO A 42 17.95 -10.40 11.14
N ALA A 43 16.80 -10.51 11.81
CA ALA A 43 16.61 -10.03 13.18
C ALA A 43 16.91 -11.14 14.19
N ASP A 44 17.65 -10.81 15.24
CA ASP A 44 17.96 -11.75 16.31
C ASP A 44 16.81 -11.86 17.34
N SER A 45 16.84 -12.91 18.17
CA SER A 45 15.80 -13.15 19.17
C SER A 45 15.68 -12.05 20.23
N LYS A 46 16.76 -11.31 20.52
CA LYS A 46 16.74 -10.19 21.48
C LYS A 46 16.04 -8.99 20.86
N GLU A 47 16.29 -8.71 19.60
CA GLU A 47 15.65 -7.64 18.84
C GLU A 47 14.14 -7.91 18.68
N VAL A 48 13.77 -9.13 18.31
CA VAL A 48 12.36 -9.54 18.22
C VAL A 48 11.67 -9.38 19.57
N ALA A 49 12.26 -9.90 20.66
CA ALA A 49 11.70 -9.76 22.00
C ALA A 49 11.55 -8.29 22.44
N LYS A 50 12.51 -7.43 22.08
CA LYS A 50 12.47 -5.98 22.36
C LYS A 50 11.29 -5.31 21.65
N PHE A 51 11.02 -5.63 20.39
CA PHE A 51 9.90 -5.04 19.65
C PHE A 51 8.54 -5.62 20.07
N GLN A 52 8.48 -6.91 20.42
CA GLN A 52 7.29 -7.54 21.00
C GLN A 52 6.93 -6.92 22.35
N ALA A 53 7.90 -6.71 23.24
CA ALA A 53 7.67 -6.08 24.55
C ALA A 53 7.12 -4.66 24.46
N LYS A 54 7.38 -3.97 23.33
CA LYS A 54 6.87 -2.62 23.04
C LYS A 54 5.58 -2.62 22.21
N ASN A 55 5.08 -3.79 21.82
CA ASN A 55 3.93 -3.96 20.92
C ASN A 55 4.10 -3.25 19.54
N ILE A 56 5.32 -3.26 19.00
CA ILE A 56 5.65 -2.64 17.70
C ILE A 56 6.24 -3.63 16.68
N SER A 57 6.25 -4.92 16.99
CA SER A 57 6.77 -5.96 16.09
C SER A 57 6.06 -6.00 14.74
N HIS A 58 4.76 -5.70 14.69
CA HIS A 58 3.97 -5.68 13.45
C HIS A 58 4.45 -4.66 12.41
N ILE A 59 5.27 -3.68 12.81
CA ILE A 59 5.89 -2.69 11.92
C ILE A 59 7.40 -2.94 11.82
N CYS A 60 8.06 -3.24 12.94
CA CYS A 60 9.52 -3.29 13.01
C CYS A 60 10.14 -4.64 12.58
N ILE A 61 9.32 -5.68 12.44
CA ILE A 61 9.73 -7.03 12.10
C ILE A 61 8.86 -7.58 10.98
N SER A 62 9.49 -8.20 9.99
CA SER A 62 8.80 -9.04 8.99
C SER A 62 9.17 -10.50 9.21
N ASN A 63 8.17 -11.36 9.06
CA ASN A 63 8.31 -12.79 9.24
C ASN A 63 7.62 -13.50 8.07
N PHE A 64 8.39 -14.24 7.29
CA PHE A 64 7.90 -14.97 6.12
C PHE A 64 8.70 -16.25 5.91
N LYS A 65 8.17 -17.18 5.12
CA LYS A 65 8.85 -18.45 4.80
C LYS A 65 10.13 -18.19 3.98
N PRO A 66 11.16 -19.05 4.04
CA PRO A 66 12.36 -18.90 3.23
C PRO A 66 11.99 -18.80 1.75
N CYS A 67 12.77 -18.06 0.98
CA CYS A 67 12.49 -17.87 -0.44
C CYS A 67 12.71 -19.16 -1.22
N ASP A 68 11.86 -19.42 -2.21
CA ASP A 68 12.02 -20.48 -3.19
C ASP A 68 12.02 -19.85 -4.59
N GLU A 69 13.05 -20.11 -5.39
CA GLU A 69 13.19 -19.54 -6.73
C GLU A 69 12.06 -19.96 -7.69
N ASN A 70 11.33 -21.04 -7.36
CA ASN A 70 10.24 -21.57 -8.17
C ASN A 70 8.85 -21.23 -7.62
N GLU A 71 8.75 -20.37 -6.60
CA GLU A 71 7.46 -19.95 -6.04
C GLU A 71 6.81 -18.82 -6.84
N TRP A 72 5.49 -18.65 -6.67
CA TRP A 72 4.79 -17.49 -7.20
C TRP A 72 5.16 -16.21 -6.45
N SER A 73 5.07 -15.06 -7.13
CA SER A 73 5.30 -13.76 -6.51
C SER A 73 4.43 -13.59 -5.26
N ARG A 74 5.03 -13.23 -4.12
CA ARG A 74 4.29 -13.08 -2.87
C ARG A 74 3.57 -11.75 -2.81
N VAL A 75 2.39 -11.75 -2.20
CA VAL A 75 1.52 -10.56 -2.10
C VAL A 75 2.13 -9.47 -1.21
N ASP A 76 3.01 -9.86 -0.29
CA ASP A 76 3.73 -8.93 0.58
C ASP A 76 4.94 -8.25 -0.09
N GLY A 77 5.32 -8.72 -1.29
CA GLY A 77 6.52 -8.28 -2.01
C GLY A 77 7.82 -8.93 -1.53
N SER A 78 7.77 -9.83 -0.54
CA SER A 78 8.97 -10.55 -0.09
C SER A 78 9.47 -11.52 -1.16
N CYS A 79 10.77 -11.83 -1.12
CA CYS A 79 11.44 -12.79 -2.00
C CYS A 79 11.46 -12.44 -3.49
N ASN A 80 11.11 -11.21 -3.89
CA ASN A 80 11.33 -10.75 -5.28
C ASN A 80 12.82 -10.71 -5.64
N ASN A 81 13.66 -10.34 -4.68
CA ASN A 81 15.11 -10.44 -4.77
C ASN A 81 15.59 -11.55 -3.83
N LEU A 82 16.09 -12.66 -4.38
CA LEU A 82 16.50 -13.83 -3.58
C LEU A 82 17.71 -13.57 -2.70
N GLU A 83 18.58 -12.62 -3.06
CA GLU A 83 19.75 -12.23 -2.25
C GLU A 83 19.37 -11.23 -1.16
N ASN A 84 18.35 -10.41 -1.41
CA ASN A 84 17.83 -9.42 -0.47
C ASN A 84 16.30 -9.53 -0.35
N PRO A 85 15.79 -10.54 0.38
CA PRO A 85 14.37 -10.90 0.39
C PRO A 85 13.38 -9.81 0.81
N THR A 86 13.85 -8.78 1.51
CA THR A 86 13.02 -7.68 2.00
C THR A 86 12.95 -6.49 1.04
N HIS A 87 13.77 -6.42 -0.01
CA HIS A 87 13.79 -5.26 -0.91
C HIS A 87 12.46 -5.13 -1.67
N GLY A 88 11.78 -4.00 -1.49
CA GLY A 88 10.50 -3.68 -2.13
C GLY A 88 9.24 -4.30 -1.48
N MET A 89 9.41 -5.05 -0.39
CA MET A 89 8.31 -5.53 0.45
C MET A 89 7.59 -4.35 1.13
N TYR A 90 6.35 -4.55 1.59
CA TYR A 90 5.71 -3.57 2.47
C TYR A 90 6.44 -3.42 3.83
N HIS A 91 6.15 -2.35 4.55
CA HIS A 91 6.80 -1.92 5.80
C HIS A 91 8.31 -1.68 5.69
N THR A 92 8.82 -1.40 4.50
CA THR A 92 10.24 -1.10 4.26
C THR A 92 10.50 0.41 4.18
N PRO A 93 11.76 0.86 4.38
CA PRO A 93 12.12 2.25 4.14
C PRO A 93 12.06 2.60 2.64
N MET A 94 11.71 3.84 2.38
CA MET A 94 11.96 4.46 1.08
C MET A 94 13.43 4.88 1.00
N TRP A 95 14.08 4.67 -0.14
CA TRP A 95 15.40 5.26 -0.36
C TRP A 95 15.29 6.70 -0.84
N ARG A 96 16.41 7.43 -0.84
CA ARG A 96 16.47 8.82 -1.27
C ARG A 96 17.48 8.97 -2.39
N MET A 97 17.09 9.66 -3.44
CA MET A 97 18.03 10.05 -4.50
C MET A 97 19.05 11.07 -3.99
N LEU A 98 18.66 11.92 -3.04
CA LEU A 98 19.53 12.90 -2.40
C LEU A 98 19.45 12.84 -0.86
N PRO A 99 20.51 13.22 -0.13
CA PRO A 99 20.46 13.29 1.33
C PRO A 99 19.32 14.19 1.82
N ALA A 100 18.65 13.76 2.91
CA ALA A 100 17.58 14.55 3.51
C ALA A 100 18.10 15.88 4.06
N TYR A 101 17.28 16.93 3.93
CA TYR A 101 17.64 18.25 4.43
C TYR A 101 16.57 18.80 5.39
N TYR A 102 16.93 18.77 6.67
CA TYR A 102 16.12 19.28 7.78
C TYR A 102 16.84 20.45 8.48
N SER A 103 16.14 21.17 9.34
CA SER A 103 16.78 22.02 10.34
C SER A 103 17.11 21.21 11.62
N ALA A 104 17.48 21.89 12.71
CA ALA A 104 17.82 21.22 13.97
C ALA A 104 16.68 20.30 14.45
N ASP A 105 17.03 19.19 15.09
CA ASP A 105 16.07 18.20 15.62
C ASP A 105 15.08 17.63 14.58
N TYR A 106 15.47 17.58 13.31
CA TYR A 106 14.64 17.14 12.19
C TYR A 106 13.37 17.98 11.96
N GLU A 107 13.40 19.24 12.38
CA GLU A 107 12.36 20.22 12.08
C GLU A 107 12.37 20.60 10.58
N PRO A 108 11.25 21.13 10.04
CA PRO A 108 11.20 21.58 8.65
C PRO A 108 12.37 22.51 8.31
N ARG A 109 12.94 22.35 7.10
CA ARG A 109 14.05 23.18 6.65
C ARG A 109 13.68 24.66 6.66
N LYS A 110 14.65 25.51 6.98
CA LYS A 110 14.54 26.98 6.87
C LYS A 110 15.08 27.45 5.52
N THR A 111 14.74 28.68 5.14
CA THR A 111 15.33 29.36 3.97
C THR A 111 16.83 29.63 4.21
N LYS A 112 17.57 30.01 3.15
CA LYS A 112 19.00 30.35 3.26
C LYS A 112 19.28 31.49 4.25
N SER A 113 18.31 32.38 4.48
CA SER A 113 18.41 33.46 5.47
C SER A 113 18.02 33.05 6.90
N GLY A 114 17.73 31.76 7.14
CA GLY A 114 17.31 31.23 8.45
C GLY A 114 15.82 31.46 8.79
N LYS A 115 15.01 31.99 7.87
CA LYS A 115 13.57 32.23 8.08
C LYS A 115 12.72 31.02 7.70
N ASP A 116 11.52 30.92 8.23
CA ASP A 116 10.52 29.95 7.77
C ASP A 116 10.14 30.15 6.29
N PHE A 117 9.76 29.05 5.62
CA PHE A 117 9.15 29.12 4.30
C PHE A 117 7.75 29.74 4.39
N PRO A 118 7.26 30.37 3.30
CA PRO A 118 5.86 30.78 3.23
C PRO A 118 4.92 29.59 3.47
N LEU A 119 3.72 29.88 3.97
CA LEU A 119 2.70 28.86 4.21
C LEU A 119 2.39 28.09 2.93
N ALA A 120 2.26 26.76 3.03
CA ALA A 120 1.92 25.91 1.88
C ALA A 120 0.62 26.38 1.20
N ARG A 121 -0.38 26.79 2.00
CA ARG A 121 -1.62 27.37 1.50
C ARG A 121 -1.42 28.69 0.74
N TYR A 122 -0.53 29.56 1.21
CA TYR A 122 -0.17 30.78 0.49
C TYR A 122 0.45 30.45 -0.87
N LEU A 123 1.40 29.52 -0.91
CA LEU A 123 2.02 29.08 -2.17
C LEU A 123 0.99 28.45 -3.13
N ARG A 124 0.06 27.63 -2.62
CA ARG A 124 -1.04 27.12 -3.42
C ARG A 124 -1.81 28.26 -4.07
N LEU A 125 -2.28 29.24 -3.28
CA LEU A 125 -3.09 30.34 -3.81
C LEU A 125 -2.35 31.20 -4.84
N MET A 126 -1.04 31.35 -4.69
CA MET A 126 -0.20 32.16 -5.58
C MET A 126 0.20 31.42 -6.86
N LEU A 127 0.50 30.13 -6.77
CA LEU A 127 1.09 29.34 -7.87
C LEU A 127 0.05 28.49 -8.62
N MET A 128 -0.94 27.95 -7.91
CA MET A 128 -1.97 27.07 -8.47
C MET A 128 -3.29 27.82 -8.60
N LYS A 129 -3.51 28.40 -9.79
CA LYS A 129 -4.80 29.02 -10.11
C LYS A 129 -5.86 27.93 -10.30
N VAL A 130 -7.05 28.19 -9.79
CA VAL A 130 -8.23 27.33 -9.99
C VAL A 130 -8.98 27.85 -11.21
N GLY A 131 -9.31 26.95 -12.13
CA GLY A 131 -10.12 27.24 -13.30
C GLY A 131 -10.58 25.95 -13.95
N ASP A 132 -11.59 26.07 -14.82
CA ASP A 132 -12.04 24.94 -15.62
C ASP A 132 -11.05 24.72 -16.75
N SER A 133 -10.47 23.52 -16.81
CA SER A 133 -9.65 23.08 -17.93
C SER A 133 -10.13 21.71 -18.35
N ILE A 134 -10.62 21.61 -19.58
CA ILE A 134 -10.90 20.33 -20.22
C ILE A 134 -9.70 20.05 -21.11
N SER A 135 -9.07 18.90 -20.93
CA SER A 135 -8.07 18.43 -21.89
C SER A 135 -8.77 17.95 -23.16
N GLU A 136 -8.38 18.48 -24.31
CA GLU A 136 -8.86 17.97 -25.62
C GLU A 136 -8.17 16.65 -26.01
N VAL A 137 -7.09 16.29 -25.31
CA VAL A 137 -6.24 15.13 -25.62
C VAL A 137 -6.49 13.97 -24.64
N PHE A 138 -6.74 14.28 -23.36
CA PHE A 138 -6.84 13.27 -22.31
C PHE A 138 -8.25 13.15 -21.77
N ALA A 139 -8.75 11.91 -21.75
CA ALA A 139 -9.97 11.57 -21.03
C ALA A 139 -9.74 11.62 -19.51
N THR A 140 -10.80 11.88 -18.75
CA THR A 140 -10.75 11.90 -17.27
C THR A 140 -10.29 10.58 -16.66
N SER A 141 -10.50 9.46 -17.37
CA SER A 141 -10.01 8.13 -16.98
C SER A 141 -8.49 8.10 -16.79
N LEU A 142 -7.74 9.00 -17.44
CA LEU A 142 -6.29 9.11 -17.27
C LEU A 142 -5.92 9.46 -15.83
N SER A 143 -6.54 10.50 -15.27
CA SER A 143 -6.28 10.94 -13.88
C SER A 143 -6.72 9.88 -12.87
N TYR A 144 -7.78 9.15 -13.17
CA TYR A 144 -8.26 8.05 -12.35
C TYR A 144 -7.30 6.86 -12.36
N PHE A 145 -6.77 6.51 -13.54
CA PHE A 145 -5.79 5.43 -13.66
C PHE A 145 -4.46 5.82 -13.01
N ALA A 146 -4.04 7.08 -13.15
CA ALA A 146 -2.84 7.61 -12.50
C ALA A 146 -2.92 7.52 -10.97
N GLU A 147 -4.06 7.89 -10.39
CA GLU A 147 -4.30 7.74 -8.95
C GLU A 147 -4.34 6.27 -8.53
N PHE A 148 -5.01 5.41 -9.31
CA PHE A 148 -5.03 3.96 -9.05
C PHE A 148 -3.61 3.36 -9.06
N ALA A 149 -2.81 3.69 -10.07
CA ALA A 149 -1.44 3.23 -10.20
C ALA A 149 -0.53 3.82 -9.11
N PHE A 150 -0.75 5.08 -8.72
CA PHE A 150 -0.06 5.65 -7.57
C PHE A 150 -0.41 4.91 -6.28
N GLY A 151 -1.68 4.54 -6.07
CA GLY A 151 -2.11 3.78 -4.90
C GLY A 151 -1.52 2.37 -4.78
N ASP A 152 -0.90 1.85 -5.83
CA ASP A 152 -0.22 0.56 -5.86
C ASP A 152 1.16 0.62 -5.16
N VAL A 153 1.90 1.71 -5.39
CA VAL A 153 3.27 1.90 -4.87
C VAL A 153 3.37 3.01 -3.81
N GLY A 154 2.34 3.85 -3.72
CA GLY A 154 2.28 5.05 -2.90
C GLY A 154 1.47 4.83 -1.62
N SER A 155 2.12 5.04 -0.48
CA SER A 155 1.44 4.88 0.80
C SER A 155 0.65 6.11 1.24
N VAL A 156 -0.62 5.89 1.60
CA VAL A 156 -1.57 6.92 2.07
C VAL A 156 -1.97 6.74 3.55
N HIS A 157 -1.28 5.89 4.29
CA HIS A 157 -1.56 5.57 5.70
C HIS A 157 -1.57 6.81 6.62
N ASP A 158 -0.75 7.82 6.30
CA ASP A 158 -0.69 9.09 7.02
C ASP A 158 -2.04 9.82 7.08
N ILE A 159 -2.94 9.61 6.10
CA ILE A 159 -4.27 10.20 6.06
C ILE A 159 -5.07 9.81 7.32
N ARG A 160 -4.99 8.54 7.73
CA ARG A 160 -5.65 8.06 8.95
C ARG A 160 -5.09 8.77 10.19
N LEU A 161 -3.78 9.04 10.22
CA LEU A 161 -3.11 9.65 11.37
C LEU A 161 -3.65 11.06 11.64
N TYR A 162 -3.68 11.94 10.65
CA TYR A 162 -4.17 13.32 10.84
C TYR A 162 -5.69 13.47 10.79
N LEU A 163 -6.46 12.50 10.29
CA LEU A 163 -7.93 12.55 10.32
C LEU A 163 -8.53 11.93 11.59
N ARG A 164 -7.95 10.84 12.12
CA ARG A 164 -8.58 10.05 13.18
C ARG A 164 -7.75 9.92 14.47
N THR A 165 -6.42 9.98 14.39
CA THR A 165 -5.56 9.67 15.54
C THR A 165 -5.03 10.92 16.24
N ILE A 166 -4.45 11.87 15.50
CA ILE A 166 -3.85 13.10 16.02
C ILE A 166 -4.61 14.28 15.41
N THR A 167 -5.68 14.70 16.06
CA THR A 167 -6.62 15.72 15.56
C THR A 167 -6.46 17.09 16.25
N HIS A 168 -5.40 17.25 17.03
CA HIS A 168 -5.12 18.45 17.84
C HIS A 168 -3.97 19.31 17.32
N CYS A 169 -3.44 19.06 16.12
CA CYS A 169 -2.29 19.81 15.60
C CYS A 169 -2.57 21.31 15.38
N CYS A 170 -3.85 21.69 15.21
CA CYS A 170 -4.26 23.10 15.13
C CYS A 170 -4.66 23.72 16.49
N LYS A 171 -4.50 22.98 17.59
CA LYS A 171 -4.80 23.44 18.96
C LYS A 171 -3.51 23.83 19.69
N PRO A 172 -3.58 24.56 20.82
CA PRO A 172 -2.40 24.89 21.61
C PRO A 172 -1.54 23.68 21.98
N GLU A 173 -2.17 22.55 22.32
CA GLU A 173 -1.47 21.29 22.62
C GLU A 173 -0.66 20.76 21.43
N GLY A 174 -1.07 21.05 20.20
CA GLY A 174 -0.38 20.63 18.98
C GLY A 174 0.93 21.36 18.71
N LEU A 175 1.13 22.53 19.33
CA LEU A 175 2.36 23.34 19.14
C LEU A 175 3.59 22.70 19.81
N THR A 176 3.38 21.89 20.84
CA THR A 176 4.46 21.18 21.56
C THR A 176 4.55 19.70 21.16
N ASP A 177 3.56 19.18 20.43
CA ASP A 177 3.57 17.82 19.93
C ASP A 177 4.49 17.68 18.71
N LYS A 178 5.62 17.01 18.88
CA LYS A 178 6.57 16.73 17.78
C LYS A 178 6.01 15.82 16.68
N ARG A 179 4.79 15.34 16.76
CA ARG A 179 4.12 14.63 15.65
C ARG A 179 3.30 15.58 14.78
N CYS A 180 3.11 16.82 15.19
CA CYS A 180 2.31 17.80 14.47
C CYS A 180 3.16 18.65 13.50
N THR A 181 2.57 19.00 12.36
CA THR A 181 3.10 19.97 11.40
C THR A 181 1.93 20.78 10.81
N PRO A 182 1.23 21.57 11.65
CA PRO A 182 -0.02 22.22 11.25
C PRO A 182 0.12 23.04 9.96
N ASN A 183 -0.84 22.89 9.06
CA ASN A 183 -0.89 23.67 7.83
C ASN A 183 -1.70 24.95 8.10
N PHE A 184 -1.02 26.01 8.51
CA PHE A 184 -1.65 27.30 8.78
C PHE A 184 -2.17 27.96 7.51
N ILE A 185 -3.27 28.70 7.67
CA ILE A 185 -3.96 29.42 6.61
C ILE A 185 -3.59 30.91 6.70
N PRO A 186 -3.21 31.56 5.60
CA PRO A 186 -2.89 32.98 5.62
C PRO A 186 -4.12 33.84 5.93
N GLU A 187 -3.94 34.99 6.58
CA GLU A 187 -5.06 35.87 6.96
C GLU A 187 -5.87 36.37 5.75
N ASN A 188 -5.21 36.54 4.61
CA ASN A 188 -5.83 36.97 3.35
C ASN A 188 -6.29 35.81 2.45
N ASP A 189 -6.48 34.60 3.00
CA ASP A 189 -7.01 33.46 2.26
C ASP A 189 -8.40 33.76 1.68
N ASN A 190 -8.55 33.65 0.36
CA ASN A 190 -9.78 34.00 -0.33
C ASN A 190 -10.98 33.09 0.00
N VAL A 191 -10.72 31.86 0.45
CA VAL A 191 -11.75 30.87 0.82
C VAL A 191 -12.05 30.95 2.32
N HIS A 192 -11.01 30.94 3.16
CA HIS A 192 -11.16 30.75 4.60
C HIS A 192 -11.25 32.04 5.41
N ARG A 193 -11.01 33.22 4.81
CA ARG A 193 -11.16 34.53 5.50
C ARG A 193 -12.53 34.76 6.14
N PHE A 194 -13.57 34.07 5.67
CA PHE A 194 -14.94 34.18 6.21
C PHE A 194 -15.38 32.95 7.01
N SER A 195 -14.64 31.83 6.96
CA SER A 195 -15.06 30.59 7.63
C SER A 195 -14.52 30.45 9.05
N GLY A 196 -13.60 31.34 9.48
CA GLY A 196 -12.93 31.25 10.78
C GLY A 196 -11.89 30.13 10.88
N ILE A 197 -11.68 29.36 9.81
CA ILE A 197 -10.69 28.29 9.76
C ILE A 197 -9.32 28.94 9.54
N LYS A 198 -8.40 28.77 10.50
CA LYS A 198 -7.04 29.34 10.44
C LYS A 198 -5.94 28.29 10.27
N CYS A 199 -6.30 27.01 10.32
CA CYS A 199 -5.36 25.90 10.26
C CYS A 199 -6.07 24.63 9.79
N HIS A 200 -5.41 23.87 8.92
CA HIS A 200 -5.78 22.48 8.62
C HIS A 200 -4.92 21.53 9.43
N ASN A 201 -5.57 20.56 10.08
CA ASN A 201 -4.88 19.58 10.91
C ASN A 201 -3.97 18.70 10.03
N LEU A 202 -2.67 18.69 10.34
CA LEU A 202 -1.68 17.94 9.60
C LEU A 202 -0.59 17.42 10.55
N THR A 203 -0.23 16.16 10.36
CA THR A 203 0.81 15.47 11.12
C THR A 203 2.07 15.31 10.28
N ARG A 204 3.20 15.13 10.96
CA ARG A 204 4.39 14.57 10.32
C ARG A 204 4.06 13.14 9.84
N PRO A 205 4.65 12.71 8.72
CA PRO A 205 4.55 11.32 8.27
C PRO A 205 5.03 10.34 9.34
N LEU A 206 4.46 9.15 9.39
CA LEU A 206 5.05 8.08 10.18
C LEU A 206 6.43 7.71 9.64
N SER A 207 7.36 7.53 10.57
CA SER A 207 8.74 7.11 10.33
C SER A 207 9.14 5.98 11.26
N PHE A 208 10.16 5.21 10.87
CA PHE A 208 10.74 4.16 11.72
C PHE A 208 11.21 4.70 13.08
N GLN A 209 11.60 5.98 13.15
CA GLN A 209 11.98 6.67 14.37
C GLN A 209 10.76 6.97 15.24
N SER A 210 9.67 7.45 14.62
CA SER A 210 8.42 7.75 15.34
C SER A 210 7.71 6.50 15.88
N THR A 211 7.88 5.35 15.22
CA THR A 211 7.33 4.05 15.64
C THR A 211 8.24 3.30 16.61
N GLY A 212 9.49 3.77 16.80
CA GLY A 212 10.46 3.16 17.71
C GLY A 212 11.20 1.96 17.12
N CYS A 213 11.10 1.74 15.81
CA CYS A 213 11.87 0.73 15.06
C CYS A 213 13.33 1.15 14.85
N ALA A 214 13.60 2.45 14.75
CA ALA A 214 14.94 3.03 14.59
C ALA A 214 15.25 4.06 15.71
N PRO A 215 16.53 4.33 16.01
CA PRO A 215 16.92 5.35 16.99
C PRO A 215 16.44 6.76 16.59
N THR A 216 15.89 7.51 17.55
CA THR A 216 15.32 8.85 17.31
C THR A 216 16.33 9.93 16.92
N ASN A 217 17.63 9.66 17.07
CA ASN A 217 18.74 10.53 16.68
C ASN A 217 19.26 10.24 15.26
N THR A 218 18.52 9.47 14.46
CA THR A 218 18.81 9.21 13.04
C THR A 218 17.80 9.94 12.14
N VAL A 219 18.18 10.16 10.87
CA VAL A 219 17.34 10.85 9.89
C VAL A 219 15.99 10.14 9.77
N PRO A 220 14.84 10.84 9.95
CA PRO A 220 13.54 10.22 9.84
C PRO A 220 13.29 9.59 8.46
N GLU A 221 13.10 8.27 8.45
CA GLU A 221 12.76 7.53 7.24
C GLU A 221 11.31 7.07 7.26
N ARG A 222 10.59 7.36 6.18
CA ARG A 222 9.18 7.00 6.05
C ARG A 222 9.02 5.49 5.92
N ILE A 223 7.92 5.01 6.46
CA ILE A 223 7.53 3.61 6.34
C ILE A 223 6.62 3.51 5.11
N ASN A 224 6.98 2.69 4.14
CA ASN A 224 6.08 2.38 3.04
C ASN A 224 5.13 1.25 3.47
N PHE A 225 3.82 1.48 3.53
CA PHE A 225 2.84 0.44 3.90
C PHE A 225 2.31 -0.37 2.71
N VAL A 226 2.92 -0.21 1.54
CA VAL A 226 2.61 -0.94 0.31
C VAL A 226 3.88 -1.52 -0.27
N THR A 227 3.76 -2.48 -1.20
CA THR A 227 4.91 -2.95 -1.98
C THR A 227 5.40 -1.81 -2.88
N THR A 228 6.63 -1.93 -3.39
CA THR A 228 7.20 -0.93 -4.31
C THR A 228 7.07 -1.34 -5.77
N PHE A 229 6.43 -2.48 -6.02
CA PHE A 229 6.22 -3.04 -7.33
C PHE A 229 4.86 -2.60 -7.88
N PHE A 230 4.79 -2.47 -9.20
CA PHE A 230 3.51 -2.31 -9.89
C PHE A 230 2.82 -3.68 -10.04
N ASP A 231 2.31 -4.21 -8.94
CA ASP A 231 1.76 -5.56 -8.79
C ASP A 231 0.27 -5.57 -8.38
N ILE A 232 -0.42 -4.43 -8.51
CA ILE A 232 -1.82 -4.23 -8.08
C ILE A 232 -2.07 -4.76 -6.66
N SER A 233 -1.11 -4.56 -5.76
CA SER A 233 -1.22 -4.81 -4.32
C SER A 233 -2.45 -4.15 -3.72
N ASN A 234 -2.91 -3.05 -4.32
CA ASN A 234 -4.14 -2.37 -3.92
C ASN A 234 -5.43 -3.20 -4.11
N VAL A 235 -5.38 -4.27 -4.91
CA VAL A 235 -6.44 -5.29 -5.09
C VAL A 235 -6.19 -6.52 -4.19
N TYR A 236 -4.95 -6.99 -4.11
CA TYR A 236 -4.62 -8.26 -3.45
C TYR A 236 -4.33 -8.16 -1.94
N TYR A 237 -3.84 -7.01 -1.48
CA TYR A 237 -3.34 -6.86 -0.10
C TYR A 237 -3.97 -5.68 0.65
N HIS A 238 -3.99 -4.52 -0.01
CA HIS A 238 -4.30 -3.25 0.62
C HIS A 238 -5.74 -3.20 1.13
N ALA A 239 -5.98 -2.38 2.15
CA ALA A 239 -7.25 -2.20 2.87
C ALA A 239 -7.71 -3.38 3.75
N ALA A 240 -7.41 -4.63 3.40
CA ALA A 240 -7.75 -5.80 4.22
C ALA A 240 -6.66 -6.12 5.26
N GLY A 241 -5.39 -5.88 4.92
CA GLY A 241 -4.22 -6.22 5.74
C GLY A 241 -3.79 -7.68 5.63
N SER A 242 -4.55 -8.50 4.88
CA SER A 242 -4.18 -9.87 4.50
C SER A 242 -4.98 -10.31 3.27
N ILE A 243 -4.31 -10.97 2.31
CA ILE A 243 -4.94 -11.57 1.13
C ILE A 243 -6.01 -12.61 1.50
N GLU A 244 -5.87 -13.26 2.65
CA GLU A 244 -6.79 -14.30 3.12
C GLU A 244 -8.22 -13.76 3.34
N GLN A 245 -8.33 -12.46 3.63
CA GLN A 245 -9.62 -11.79 3.78
C GLN A 245 -10.29 -11.56 2.42
N ASN A 246 -9.53 -11.46 1.34
CA ASN A 246 -10.02 -11.15 -0.01
C ASN A 246 -10.32 -12.42 -0.82
N ARG A 247 -9.73 -13.57 -0.48
CA ARG A 247 -9.90 -14.83 -1.23
C ARG A 247 -11.19 -15.57 -0.89
N ALA A 248 -11.87 -16.07 -1.90
CA ALA A 248 -13.02 -16.95 -1.74
C ALA A 248 -12.63 -18.39 -1.38
N TYR A 249 -11.40 -18.82 -1.73
CA TYR A 249 -10.91 -20.20 -1.66
C TYR A 249 -11.80 -21.19 -2.43
N GLU A 250 -12.39 -20.69 -3.50
CA GLU A 250 -13.18 -21.46 -4.44
C GLU A 250 -12.81 -21.01 -5.85
N GLY A 251 -12.30 -21.95 -6.66
CA GLY A 251 -11.94 -21.71 -8.07
C GLY A 251 -10.86 -20.65 -8.26
N GLY A 252 -10.01 -20.40 -7.26
CA GLY A 252 -8.96 -19.38 -7.26
C GLY A 252 -9.49 -17.95 -7.23
N ARG A 253 -10.74 -17.73 -6.80
CA ARG A 253 -11.43 -16.43 -6.91
C ARG A 253 -11.17 -15.51 -5.71
N LEU A 254 -11.37 -14.21 -5.94
CA LEU A 254 -11.60 -13.20 -4.91
C LEU A 254 -13.10 -13.16 -4.53
N LYS A 255 -13.38 -12.86 -3.26
CA LYS A 255 -14.73 -12.65 -2.72
C LYS A 255 -15.41 -11.50 -3.45
N VAL A 256 -16.69 -11.67 -3.74
CA VAL A 256 -17.50 -10.63 -4.38
C VAL A 256 -18.85 -10.52 -3.70
N GLU A 257 -19.40 -9.31 -3.75
CA GLU A 257 -20.78 -9.02 -3.41
C GLU A 257 -21.55 -8.70 -4.69
N VAL A 258 -22.78 -9.21 -4.81
CA VAL A 258 -23.65 -8.92 -5.95
C VAL A 258 -24.69 -7.88 -5.57
N VAL A 259 -24.59 -6.68 -6.16
CA VAL A 259 -25.53 -5.58 -5.93
C VAL A 259 -26.18 -5.21 -7.26
N ASN A 260 -27.50 -5.32 -7.35
CA ASN A 260 -28.29 -5.02 -8.55
C ASN A 260 -27.74 -5.71 -9.83
N GLY A 261 -27.25 -6.95 -9.69
CA GLY A 261 -26.64 -7.73 -10.78
C GLY A 261 -25.18 -7.36 -11.11
N GLY A 262 -24.60 -6.36 -10.46
CA GLY A 262 -23.18 -6.04 -10.56
C GLY A 262 -22.34 -6.76 -9.50
N SER A 263 -21.17 -7.25 -9.87
CA SER A 263 -20.20 -7.87 -8.94
C SER A 263 -19.24 -6.82 -8.38
N PHE A 264 -19.13 -6.65 -7.08
CA PHE A 264 -18.24 -5.67 -6.44
C PHE A 264 -17.27 -6.38 -5.48
N PRO A 265 -16.13 -5.75 -5.14
CA PRO A 265 -15.30 -6.23 -4.04
C PRO A 265 -16.13 -6.40 -2.76
N SER A 266 -15.75 -7.34 -1.90
CA SER A 266 -16.49 -7.62 -0.66
C SER A 266 -16.57 -6.42 0.28
N ASP A 267 -17.45 -6.52 1.28
CA ASP A 267 -17.64 -5.49 2.31
C ASP A 267 -16.34 -5.09 3.00
N ALA A 268 -16.24 -3.78 3.26
CA ALA A 268 -15.20 -3.23 4.11
C ALA A 268 -15.26 -3.78 5.53
N ASN A 269 -14.11 -3.90 6.18
CA ASN A 269 -13.99 -4.19 7.60
C ASN A 269 -13.28 -3.03 8.34
N GLU A 270 -12.96 -3.20 9.62
CA GLU A 270 -12.33 -2.15 10.44
C GLU A 270 -10.93 -1.72 9.96
N THR A 271 -10.28 -2.52 9.11
CA THR A 271 -8.96 -2.21 8.53
C THR A 271 -9.06 -1.48 7.19
N THR A 272 -10.24 -1.41 6.57
CA THR A 272 -10.47 -0.75 5.28
C THR A 272 -10.32 0.78 5.33
N THR A 273 -9.99 1.39 4.18
CA THR A 273 -9.74 2.83 4.00
C THR A 273 -10.97 3.74 4.08
N CYS A 274 -12.15 3.22 4.44
CA CYS A 274 -13.35 4.03 4.54
C CYS A 274 -13.43 4.75 5.90
N PHE A 275 -13.02 6.02 5.92
CA PHE A 275 -12.95 6.80 7.15
C PHE A 275 -14.26 7.49 7.55
N LEU A 276 -15.35 7.31 6.81
CA LEU A 276 -16.66 7.87 7.14
C LEU A 276 -17.52 6.80 7.82
N LYS A 277 -17.96 7.07 9.06
CA LYS A 277 -18.81 6.13 9.82
C LYS A 277 -20.10 5.79 9.08
N ASP A 278 -20.65 6.76 8.36
CA ASP A 278 -21.93 6.61 7.66
C ASP A 278 -21.83 5.64 6.48
N ALA A 279 -20.70 5.60 5.76
CA ALA A 279 -20.53 4.67 4.64
C ALA A 279 -20.49 3.19 5.07
N VAL A 280 -19.97 2.91 6.28
CA VAL A 280 -20.05 1.58 6.89
C VAL A 280 -21.47 1.27 7.36
N ALA A 281 -22.19 2.28 7.88
CA ALA A 281 -23.57 2.13 8.34
C ALA A 281 -24.60 2.03 7.19
N THR A 282 -24.22 2.41 5.96
CA THR A 282 -25.08 2.37 4.76
C THR A 282 -24.66 1.29 3.77
N ASP A 283 -23.79 0.34 4.14
CA ASP A 283 -23.23 -0.70 3.25
C ASP A 283 -22.62 -0.14 1.94
N CYS A 284 -22.13 1.11 1.98
CA CYS A 284 -21.47 1.77 0.85
C CYS A 284 -19.93 1.62 0.93
N ALA A 285 -19.43 0.92 1.94
CA ALA A 285 -18.01 0.67 2.13
C ALA A 285 -17.61 -0.66 1.48
N ARG A 286 -16.50 -0.64 0.72
CA ARG A 286 -15.96 -1.81 0.01
C ARG A 286 -14.51 -2.01 0.40
N ASN A 287 -14.04 -3.26 0.39
CA ASN A 287 -12.70 -3.65 0.80
C ASN A 287 -11.62 -3.33 -0.26
N VAL A 288 -11.69 -2.13 -0.81
CA VAL A 288 -10.76 -1.55 -1.78
C VAL A 288 -10.67 -0.04 -1.50
N PRO A 289 -9.60 0.65 -1.95
CA PRO A 289 -9.55 2.11 -1.90
C PRO A 289 -10.82 2.75 -2.47
N ASN A 290 -11.51 3.56 -1.66
CA ASN A 290 -12.80 4.17 -2.00
C ASN A 290 -12.85 5.69 -1.76
N GLY A 291 -11.69 6.33 -1.53
CA GLY A 291 -11.60 7.77 -1.28
C GLY A 291 -11.93 8.63 -2.51
N LEU A 292 -11.78 8.07 -3.71
CA LEU A 292 -12.09 8.71 -4.99
C LEU A 292 -12.79 7.70 -5.90
N LEU A 293 -13.79 8.17 -6.66
CA LEU A 293 -14.57 7.32 -7.57
C LEU A 293 -13.69 6.62 -8.61
N GLY A 294 -12.68 7.32 -9.13
CA GLY A 294 -11.74 6.79 -10.12
C GLY A 294 -10.93 5.59 -9.62
N THR A 295 -10.38 5.67 -8.41
CA THR A 295 -9.62 4.57 -7.80
C THR A 295 -10.52 3.37 -7.54
N ASN A 296 -11.75 3.61 -7.08
CA ASN A 296 -12.73 2.55 -6.85
C ASN A 296 -13.13 1.83 -8.16
N LEU A 297 -13.30 2.59 -9.24
CA LEU A 297 -13.60 2.06 -10.57
C LEU A 297 -12.52 1.07 -11.03
N PHE A 298 -11.24 1.47 -11.01
CA PHE A 298 -10.15 0.61 -11.44
C PHE A 298 -9.92 -0.56 -10.48
N SER A 299 -10.05 -0.35 -9.17
CA SER A 299 -9.99 -1.44 -8.19
C SER A 299 -11.05 -2.50 -8.47
N THR A 300 -12.29 -2.07 -8.74
CA THR A 300 -13.39 -2.97 -9.13
C THR A 300 -13.13 -3.67 -10.47
N TYR A 301 -12.55 -2.96 -11.45
CA TYR A 301 -12.19 -3.53 -12.74
C TYR A 301 -11.17 -4.67 -12.59
N PHE A 302 -10.04 -4.43 -11.92
CA PHE A 302 -9.00 -5.44 -11.74
C PHE A 302 -9.43 -6.59 -10.82
N TRP A 303 -10.33 -6.33 -9.86
CA TRP A 303 -10.96 -7.37 -9.05
C TRP A 303 -11.84 -8.30 -9.89
N ARG A 304 -12.68 -7.73 -10.77
CA ARG A 304 -13.51 -8.50 -11.70
C ARG A 304 -12.66 -9.27 -12.72
N LEU A 305 -11.61 -8.63 -13.24
CA LEU A 305 -10.71 -9.23 -14.22
C LEU A 305 -10.01 -10.46 -13.65
N HIS A 306 -9.55 -10.42 -12.39
CA HIS A 306 -9.00 -11.60 -11.73
C HIS A 306 -10.01 -12.77 -11.72
N ASN A 307 -11.25 -12.55 -11.30
CA ASN A 307 -12.26 -13.61 -11.26
C ASN A 307 -12.63 -14.13 -12.65
N TYR A 308 -12.67 -13.25 -13.65
CA TYR A 308 -12.87 -13.64 -15.04
C TYR A 308 -11.73 -14.55 -15.56
N ILE A 309 -10.48 -14.22 -15.23
CA ILE A 309 -9.33 -15.05 -15.58
C ILE A 309 -9.38 -16.39 -14.84
N ALA A 310 -9.67 -16.38 -13.54
CA ALA A 310 -9.77 -17.58 -12.72
C ALA A 310 -10.82 -18.57 -13.28
N ASP A 311 -12.00 -18.07 -13.64
CA ASP A 311 -13.06 -18.89 -14.26
C ASP A 311 -12.60 -19.54 -15.57
N ALA A 312 -11.91 -18.77 -16.42
CA ALA A 312 -11.35 -19.30 -17.67
C ALA A 312 -10.28 -20.36 -17.40
N LEU A 313 -9.40 -20.16 -16.41
CA LEU A 313 -8.34 -21.09 -16.05
C LEU A 313 -8.89 -22.41 -15.50
N VAL A 314 -9.94 -22.39 -14.68
CA VAL A 314 -10.60 -23.61 -14.18
C VAL A 314 -11.19 -24.43 -15.33
N LEU A 315 -11.80 -23.77 -16.33
CA LEU A 315 -12.35 -24.44 -17.50
C LEU A 315 -11.27 -25.08 -18.37
N LEU A 316 -10.13 -24.40 -18.53
CA LEU A 316 -9.00 -24.88 -19.33
C LEU A 316 -8.17 -25.94 -18.61
N ASN A 317 -8.06 -25.85 -17.27
CA ASN A 317 -7.22 -26.71 -16.45
C ASN A 317 -8.03 -27.34 -15.29
N PRO A 318 -8.88 -28.34 -15.54
CA PRO A 318 -9.78 -28.90 -14.52
C PRO A 318 -9.09 -29.58 -13.33
N CYS A 319 -7.79 -29.87 -13.43
CA CYS A 319 -7.00 -30.52 -12.39
C CYS A 319 -6.23 -29.53 -11.50
N TRP A 320 -6.24 -28.24 -11.79
CA TRP A 320 -5.58 -27.24 -10.94
C TRP A 320 -6.35 -27.04 -9.64
N ASP A 321 -5.62 -26.91 -8.54
CA ASP A 321 -6.20 -26.54 -7.25
C ASP A 321 -6.45 -25.03 -7.15
N ASP A 322 -7.13 -24.61 -6.09
CA ASP A 322 -7.48 -23.21 -5.84
C ASP A 322 -6.24 -22.29 -5.81
N GLU A 323 -5.15 -22.75 -5.19
CA GLU A 323 -3.91 -21.98 -5.04
C GLU A 323 -3.22 -21.76 -6.39
N THR A 324 -3.15 -22.80 -7.21
CA THR A 324 -2.59 -22.73 -8.56
C THR A 324 -3.42 -21.77 -9.41
N VAL A 325 -4.75 -21.89 -9.39
CA VAL A 325 -5.63 -21.00 -10.17
C VAL A 325 -5.48 -19.55 -9.70
N PHE A 326 -5.51 -19.31 -8.38
CA PHE A 326 -5.41 -17.97 -7.81
C PHE A 326 -4.11 -17.27 -8.23
N ASN A 327 -2.97 -17.93 -8.07
CA ASN A 327 -1.69 -17.31 -8.39
C ASN A 327 -1.49 -17.11 -9.90
N ASN A 328 -1.92 -18.06 -10.74
CA ASN A 328 -1.87 -17.87 -12.20
C ASN A 328 -2.82 -16.74 -12.65
N ALA A 329 -4.02 -16.64 -12.07
CA ALA A 329 -4.95 -15.55 -12.36
C ALA A 329 -4.39 -14.19 -11.91
N LYS A 330 -3.73 -14.15 -10.75
CA LYS A 330 -3.02 -12.96 -10.23
C LYS A 330 -1.90 -12.52 -11.18
N ASP A 331 -1.03 -13.43 -11.60
CA ASP A 331 0.11 -13.10 -12.45
C ASP A 331 -0.33 -12.58 -13.83
N ILE A 332 -1.37 -13.19 -14.43
CA ILE A 332 -1.95 -12.69 -15.69
C ILE A 332 -2.57 -11.30 -15.50
N ASN A 333 -3.27 -11.06 -14.39
CA ASN A 333 -3.88 -9.76 -14.09
C ASN A 333 -2.83 -8.66 -13.90
N ILE A 334 -1.74 -8.97 -13.18
CA ILE A 334 -0.58 -8.08 -13.01
C ILE A 334 0.07 -7.80 -14.36
N ALA A 335 0.25 -8.82 -15.21
CA ALA A 335 0.81 -8.63 -16.55
C ALA A 335 -0.05 -7.70 -17.41
N TRP A 336 -1.37 -7.85 -17.35
CA TRP A 336 -2.31 -6.96 -18.03
C TRP A 336 -2.20 -5.51 -17.53
N TYR A 337 -2.17 -5.33 -16.20
CA TYR A 337 -1.96 -4.02 -15.60
C TYR A 337 -0.65 -3.38 -16.04
N LYS A 338 0.48 -4.12 -15.98
CA LYS A 338 1.79 -3.64 -16.41
C LYS A 338 1.82 -3.31 -17.90
N GLN A 339 1.12 -4.05 -18.74
CA GLN A 339 1.00 -3.74 -20.17
C GLN A 339 0.33 -2.37 -20.36
N VAL A 340 -0.83 -2.15 -19.74
CA VAL A 340 -1.54 -0.86 -19.79
C VAL A 340 -0.66 0.26 -19.22
N LEU A 341 -0.03 0.03 -18.07
CA LEU A 341 0.79 1.03 -17.40
C LEU A 341 2.02 1.44 -18.22
N MET A 342 2.78 0.46 -18.72
CA MET A 342 4.09 0.69 -19.36
C MET A 342 4.00 1.00 -20.84
N TYR A 343 3.01 0.45 -21.56
CA TYR A 343 2.94 0.58 -23.02
C TYR A 343 1.81 1.48 -23.53
N GLU A 344 0.81 1.81 -22.69
CA GLU A 344 -0.28 2.71 -23.07
C GLU A 344 -0.24 4.01 -22.25
N PHE A 345 -0.18 3.91 -20.93
CA PHE A 345 -0.26 5.07 -20.04
C PHE A 345 1.03 5.89 -19.98
N TYR A 346 2.15 5.29 -19.55
CA TYR A 346 3.40 6.03 -19.40
C TYR A 346 3.96 6.58 -20.72
N PRO A 347 3.83 5.93 -21.89
CA PRO A 347 4.30 6.50 -23.14
C PRO A 347 3.60 7.80 -23.53
N LEU A 348 2.33 7.98 -23.14
CA LEU A 348 1.61 9.24 -23.31
C LEU A 348 2.13 10.34 -22.39
N MET A 349 2.59 9.98 -21.18
CA MET A 349 3.01 10.93 -20.14
C MET A 349 4.50 11.30 -20.22
N LEU A 350 5.35 10.30 -20.40
CA LEU A 350 6.81 10.43 -20.41
C LEU A 350 7.37 10.57 -21.82
N GLY A 351 6.57 10.26 -22.84
CA GLY A 351 6.98 10.17 -24.24
C GLY A 351 7.60 8.81 -24.56
N ARG A 352 7.02 8.11 -25.55
CA ARG A 352 7.49 6.77 -25.97
C ARG A 352 8.98 6.74 -26.30
N GLU A 353 9.47 7.73 -27.04
CA GLU A 353 10.89 7.82 -27.43
C GLU A 353 11.81 7.97 -26.21
N ASN A 354 11.42 8.80 -25.22
CA ASN A 354 12.18 8.93 -23.97
C ASN A 354 12.23 7.60 -23.23
N MET A 355 11.12 6.86 -23.16
CA MET A 355 11.09 5.57 -22.48
C MET A 355 11.95 4.51 -23.19
N ILE A 356 11.99 4.52 -24.52
CA ILE A 356 12.89 3.65 -25.30
C ILE A 356 14.35 4.04 -25.06
N ASN A 357 14.68 5.32 -25.17
CA ASN A 357 16.05 5.82 -25.00
C ASN A 357 16.60 5.60 -23.59
N ASN A 358 15.73 5.53 -22.58
CA ASN A 358 16.09 5.21 -21.20
C ASN A 358 15.95 3.71 -20.87
N ASN A 359 15.73 2.84 -21.87
CA ASN A 359 15.55 1.40 -21.69
C ASN A 359 14.46 1.05 -20.66
N ILE A 360 13.35 1.78 -20.63
CA ILE A 360 12.17 1.44 -19.81
C ILE A 360 11.26 0.47 -20.57
N ILE A 361 11.06 0.70 -21.87
CA ILE A 361 10.30 -0.19 -22.78
C ILE A 361 11.12 -0.55 -24.01
N GLY A 362 10.74 -1.63 -24.71
CA GLY A 362 11.34 -2.03 -25.98
C GLY A 362 10.73 -1.31 -27.20
N CYS A 363 11.42 -1.39 -28.36
CA CYS A 363 10.95 -0.80 -29.61
C CYS A 363 9.74 -1.53 -30.21
N ASP A 364 9.79 -2.88 -30.21
CA ASP A 364 8.97 -3.72 -31.11
C ASP A 364 8.02 -4.68 -30.38
N GLY A 365 7.87 -4.56 -29.05
CA GLY A 365 6.94 -5.39 -28.27
C GLY A 365 7.44 -6.82 -28.00
N ASP A 366 8.70 -7.14 -28.34
CA ASP A 366 9.33 -8.42 -28.02
C ASP A 366 9.51 -8.62 -26.50
N PHE A 367 9.62 -9.89 -26.10
CA PHE A 367 9.94 -10.26 -24.72
C PHE A 367 11.27 -9.61 -24.28
N ARG A 368 11.25 -9.00 -23.10
CA ARG A 368 12.43 -8.45 -22.46
C ARG A 368 12.45 -8.89 -21.01
N ASP A 369 13.64 -9.28 -20.57
CA ASP A 369 13.95 -9.50 -19.17
C ASP A 369 14.90 -8.38 -18.68
N PRO A 370 14.37 -7.28 -18.12
CA PRO A 370 15.19 -6.21 -17.56
C PRO A 370 15.69 -6.53 -16.14
N TYR A 371 15.47 -7.73 -15.61
CA TYR A 371 15.79 -8.05 -14.24
C TYR A 371 17.30 -7.93 -13.96
N ASP A 372 17.63 -7.11 -12.96
CA ASP A 372 18.97 -7.01 -12.40
C ASP A 372 18.87 -7.07 -10.88
N LYS A 373 19.38 -8.17 -10.31
CA LYS A 373 19.36 -8.43 -8.86
C LYS A 373 20.14 -7.40 -8.04
N ASN A 374 21.00 -6.59 -8.66
CA ASN A 374 21.77 -5.55 -7.98
C ASN A 374 21.02 -4.22 -7.89
N VAL A 375 19.88 -4.08 -8.58
CA VAL A 375 19.04 -2.88 -8.49
C VAL A 375 18.24 -2.92 -7.20
N ASP A 376 18.32 -1.85 -6.42
CA ASP A 376 17.46 -1.65 -5.25
C ASP A 376 16.01 -1.41 -5.72
N SER A 377 15.11 -2.32 -5.35
CA SER A 377 13.69 -2.24 -5.70
C SER A 377 12.90 -1.33 -4.76
N ASN A 378 13.50 -0.74 -3.73
CA ASN A 378 12.80 0.19 -2.86
C ASN A 378 12.34 1.44 -3.64
N LEU A 379 11.22 2.04 -3.21
CA LEU A 379 10.69 3.23 -3.86
C LEU A 379 11.49 4.47 -3.43
N ALA A 380 11.92 5.28 -4.40
CA ALA A 380 12.54 6.56 -4.10
C ALA A 380 11.51 7.51 -3.50
N MET A 381 11.85 8.20 -2.41
CA MET A 381 10.97 9.20 -1.81
C MET A 381 10.59 10.30 -2.81
N GLU A 382 11.55 10.75 -3.63
CA GLU A 382 11.35 11.74 -4.67
C GLU A 382 10.35 11.27 -5.75
N PHE A 383 10.35 9.97 -6.08
CA PHE A 383 9.42 9.42 -7.06
C PHE A 383 7.96 9.49 -6.57
N ALA A 384 7.71 9.18 -5.29
CA ALA A 384 6.36 9.31 -4.71
C ALA A 384 5.84 10.76 -4.70
N TYR A 385 6.72 11.76 -4.70
CA TYR A 385 6.34 13.16 -4.89
C TYR A 385 6.19 13.54 -6.35
N ALA A 386 7.09 13.07 -7.22
CA ALA A 386 7.02 13.34 -8.65
C ALA A 386 5.71 12.82 -9.25
N LEU A 387 5.29 11.61 -8.87
CA LEU A 387 4.04 11.00 -9.35
C LEU A 387 2.80 11.84 -9.05
N ARG A 388 2.81 12.69 -8.02
CA ARG A 388 1.65 13.53 -7.64
C ARG A 388 1.31 14.63 -8.67
N TRP A 389 2.03 14.70 -9.79
CA TRP A 389 1.69 15.56 -10.92
C TRP A 389 0.25 15.32 -11.42
N PHE A 390 -0.28 14.09 -11.29
CA PHE A 390 -1.66 13.77 -11.67
C PHE A 390 -2.72 14.60 -10.91
N HIS A 391 -2.39 15.17 -9.74
CA HIS A 391 -3.32 16.08 -9.04
C HIS A 391 -3.62 17.35 -9.86
N SER A 392 -2.78 17.69 -10.83
CA SER A 392 -3.02 18.78 -11.77
C SER A 392 -3.98 18.43 -12.92
N THR A 393 -4.27 17.14 -13.11
CA THR A 393 -5.16 16.63 -14.17
C THR A 393 -6.51 16.15 -13.65
N GLN A 394 -6.73 16.16 -12.33
CA GLN A 394 -8.01 15.82 -11.71
C GLN A 394 -9.01 16.97 -11.91
N ASP A 395 -10.22 16.65 -12.38
CA ASP A 395 -11.29 17.64 -12.54
C ASP A 395 -11.84 18.00 -11.15
N ALA A 396 -11.80 19.28 -10.80
CA ALA A 396 -12.22 19.80 -9.51
C ALA A 396 -13.72 19.59 -9.20
N ARG A 397 -14.53 19.21 -10.20
CA ARG A 397 -15.96 18.88 -10.02
C ARG A 397 -16.20 17.43 -9.57
N GLN A 398 -15.12 16.67 -9.39
CA GLN A 398 -15.16 15.26 -9.00
C GLN A 398 -14.78 15.02 -7.53
N GLU A 399 -14.60 16.10 -6.75
CA GLU A 399 -14.49 16.08 -5.27
C GLU A 399 -15.84 16.18 -4.57
#